data_AF-A0A3D1N0E7-F1
#
_entry.id   AF-A0A3D1N0E7-F1
#
_cell.length_a   1.000
_cell.length_b   1.000
_cell.length_c   1.000
_cell.angle_alpha   90.00
_cell.angle_beta   90.00
_cell.angle_gamma   90.00
#
_symmetry.space_group_name_H-M   'P 1'
#
loop_
_entity.id
_entity.type
_entity.pdbx_description
1 polymer ?
#
loop_
_entity_poly.entity_id
_entity_poly.type
_entity_poly.pdbx_seq_one_letter_code
_entity_poly.pdbx_strand_id
1 'polypeptide(L)'
;MSESFDRNKLAEEVSKIDSQIAVLAELKRQYLTTLSAAEYPDLPPKITKQFSPEEKISLFRSRLRGREDVYARRWESRAGKSGYSPACKHEWDRVLCRKPALRCADCQNREFLPFNENTVYKHLEGELVAGVYPLLSNDTCFFLAMDFDGDSWLEDIAAIREACVFEKVLVAVERSRSGNGGHVWVFFSEEVPASLARRLGTCLISKTMVKRCQLAMKSYDRLFPNQDIMPQGGFGNLIALPLQKEAVLAGNSVL
;
A
#
# COMPACT_ATOMS: atom_id res chain seq x y z
N MET A 1 34.72 -48.17 8.15
CA MET A 1 34.90 -47.67 6.76
C MET A 1 33.71 -46.86 6.22
N SER A 2 32.60 -46.66 6.97
CA SER A 2 31.43 -45.88 6.52
C SER A 2 31.50 -44.37 6.86
N GLU A 3 32.17 -43.96 7.94
CA GLU A 3 32.23 -42.54 8.37
C GLU A 3 33.03 -41.62 7.44
N SER A 4 34.01 -42.17 6.71
CA SER A 4 34.84 -41.39 5.77
C SER A 4 34.09 -41.00 4.50
N PHE A 5 33.08 -41.79 4.09
CA PHE A 5 32.32 -41.54 2.87
C PHE A 5 31.31 -40.40 3.08
N ASP A 6 30.73 -40.32 4.28
CA ASP A 6 29.77 -39.28 4.65
C ASP A 6 30.44 -37.90 4.80
N ARG A 7 31.66 -37.84 5.37
CA ARG A 7 32.42 -36.58 5.48
C ARG A 7 32.78 -35.97 4.13
N ASN A 8 33.17 -36.80 3.15
CA ASN A 8 33.55 -36.30 1.83
C ASN A 8 32.33 -35.77 1.08
N LYS A 9 31.17 -36.45 1.19
CA LYS A 9 29.91 -35.99 0.60
C LYS A 9 29.42 -34.68 1.24
N LEU A 10 29.50 -34.57 2.56
CA LEU A 10 29.19 -33.33 3.28
C LEU A 10 30.13 -32.18 2.89
N ALA A 11 31.43 -32.43 2.72
CA ALA A 11 32.38 -31.42 2.27
C ALA A 11 32.06 -30.92 0.85
N GLU A 12 31.60 -31.81 -0.03
CA GLU A 12 31.19 -31.46 -1.39
C GLU A 12 29.90 -30.61 -1.40
N GLU A 13 28.92 -30.92 -0.54
CA GLU A 13 27.74 -30.08 -0.36
C GLU A 13 28.06 -28.70 0.21
N VAL A 14 28.96 -28.62 1.21
CA VAL A 14 29.42 -27.33 1.77
C VAL A 14 30.08 -26.49 0.67
N SER A 15 30.97 -27.08 -0.14
CA SER A 15 31.61 -26.39 -1.26
C SER A 15 30.61 -25.88 -2.30
N LYS A 16 29.53 -26.64 -2.54
CA LYS A 16 28.45 -26.23 -3.44
C LYS A 16 27.65 -25.05 -2.86
N ILE A 17 27.37 -25.06 -1.57
CA ILE A 17 26.72 -23.94 -0.87
C ILE A 17 27.59 -22.69 -0.92
N ASP A 18 28.89 -22.81 -0.64
CA ASP A 18 29.84 -21.68 -0.71
C ASP A 18 29.89 -21.07 -2.11
N SER A 19 29.86 -21.91 -3.14
CA SER A 19 29.79 -21.47 -4.54
C SER A 19 28.50 -20.69 -4.84
N GLN A 20 27.36 -21.15 -4.32
CA GLN A 20 26.08 -20.44 -4.45
C GLN A 20 26.08 -19.10 -3.71
N ILE A 21 26.65 -19.05 -2.51
CA ILE A 21 26.81 -17.81 -1.73
C ILE A 21 27.65 -16.81 -2.50
N ALA A 22 28.75 -17.24 -3.14
CA ALA A 22 29.60 -16.36 -3.93
C ALA A 22 28.84 -15.76 -5.13
N VAL A 23 28.05 -16.57 -5.85
CA VAL A 23 27.22 -16.09 -6.96
C VAL A 23 26.17 -15.09 -6.49
N LEU A 24 25.47 -15.37 -5.39
CA LEU A 24 24.48 -14.46 -4.82
C LEU A 24 25.10 -13.16 -4.31
N ALA A 25 26.31 -13.22 -3.75
CA ALA A 25 27.05 -12.04 -3.30
C ALA A 25 27.46 -11.15 -4.48
N GLU A 26 27.85 -11.73 -5.61
CA GLU A 26 28.14 -10.99 -6.85
C GLU A 26 26.87 -10.34 -7.41
N LEU A 27 25.78 -11.10 -7.52
CA LEU A 27 24.50 -10.59 -8.00
C LEU A 27 23.98 -9.44 -7.12
N LYS A 28 24.11 -9.57 -5.80
CA LYS A 28 23.81 -8.48 -4.85
C LYS A 28 24.65 -7.24 -5.13
N ARG A 29 25.94 -7.40 -5.43
CA ARG A 29 26.86 -6.28 -5.74
C ARG A 29 26.47 -5.58 -7.04
N GLN A 30 26.08 -6.35 -8.05
CA GLN A 30 25.56 -5.81 -9.32
C GLN A 30 24.27 -5.00 -9.12
N TYR A 31 23.31 -5.52 -8.35
CA TYR A 31 22.10 -4.79 -8.02
C TYR A 31 22.37 -3.54 -7.18
N LEU A 32 23.29 -3.59 -6.22
CA LEU A 32 23.69 -2.42 -5.43
C LEU A 32 24.36 -1.35 -6.30
N THR A 33 25.18 -1.75 -7.27
CA THR A 33 25.82 -0.82 -8.21
C THR A 33 24.76 -0.14 -9.08
N THR A 34 23.83 -0.92 -9.62
CA THR A 34 22.68 -0.41 -10.40
C THR A 34 21.81 0.54 -9.57
N LEU A 35 21.54 0.19 -8.30
CA LEU A 35 20.79 1.02 -7.36
C LEU A 35 21.51 2.32 -7.00
N SER A 36 22.84 2.30 -6.92
CA SER A 36 23.66 3.49 -6.62
C SER A 36 23.80 4.44 -7.81
N ALA A 37 23.73 3.89 -9.03
CA ALA A 37 23.73 4.65 -10.29
C ALA A 37 22.34 5.21 -10.62
N ALA A 38 21.27 4.65 -10.05
CA ALA A 38 19.95 5.24 -10.10
C ALA A 38 19.96 6.54 -9.28
N GLU A 39 19.84 7.67 -9.98
CA GLU A 39 19.62 8.95 -9.33
C GLU A 39 18.31 8.89 -8.55
N TYR A 40 18.40 9.08 -7.23
CA TYR A 40 17.22 9.42 -6.44
C TYR A 40 16.83 10.83 -6.85
N PRO A 41 15.58 11.08 -7.28
CA PRO A 41 15.17 12.44 -7.51
C PRO A 41 15.39 13.22 -6.23
N ASP A 42 16.08 14.36 -6.33
CA ASP A 42 16.13 15.36 -5.27
C ASP A 42 14.71 15.57 -4.72
N LEU A 43 14.64 15.91 -3.42
CA LEU A 43 13.39 16.32 -2.78
C LEU A 43 12.61 17.22 -3.73
N PRO A 44 11.37 16.84 -4.13
CA PRO A 44 10.68 17.56 -5.18
C PRO A 44 10.62 19.04 -4.81
N PRO A 45 10.92 19.95 -5.75
CA PRO A 45 10.85 21.38 -5.48
C PRO A 45 9.49 21.71 -4.89
N LYS A 46 9.46 22.61 -3.88
CA LYS A 46 8.21 23.11 -3.31
C LYS A 46 7.33 23.56 -4.48
N ILE A 47 6.21 22.88 -4.67
CA ILE A 47 5.31 23.14 -5.80
C ILE A 47 4.72 24.53 -5.59
N THR A 48 5.16 25.50 -6.42
CA THR A 48 4.57 26.83 -6.54
C THR A 48 3.53 26.91 -7.66
N LYS A 49 3.33 25.80 -8.39
CA LYS A 49 2.39 25.70 -9.51
C LYS A 49 0.95 25.61 -9.00
N GLN A 50 0.09 26.53 -9.42
CA GLN A 50 -1.35 26.35 -9.32
C GLN A 50 -1.79 25.35 -10.40
N PHE A 51 -2.37 24.24 -9.97
CA PHE A 51 -2.92 23.23 -10.88
C PHE A 51 -4.38 23.51 -11.20
N SER A 52 -4.78 23.27 -12.46
CA SER A 52 -6.20 23.22 -12.83
C SER A 52 -6.90 22.05 -12.13
N PRO A 53 -8.25 22.04 -12.03
CA PRO A 53 -9.00 20.89 -11.51
C PRO A 53 -8.64 19.58 -12.23
N GLU A 54 -8.48 19.61 -13.55
CA GLU A 54 -8.15 18.44 -14.38
C GLU A 54 -6.73 17.96 -14.11
N GLU A 55 -5.77 18.87 -13.96
CA GLU A 55 -4.39 18.55 -13.58
C GLU A 55 -4.33 17.91 -12.18
N LYS A 56 -5.13 18.41 -11.22
CA LYS A 56 -5.23 17.83 -9.87
C LYS A 56 -5.77 16.41 -9.92
N ILE A 57 -6.85 16.18 -10.67
CA ILE A 57 -7.45 14.85 -10.83
C ILE A 57 -6.45 13.89 -11.49
N SER A 58 -5.77 14.35 -12.55
CA SER A 58 -4.74 13.55 -13.24
C SER A 58 -3.59 13.20 -12.30
N LEU A 59 -3.08 14.17 -11.54
CA LEU A 59 -2.02 13.94 -10.56
C LEU A 59 -2.46 12.95 -9.47
N PHE A 60 -3.67 13.12 -8.93
CA PHE A 60 -4.23 12.25 -7.92
C PHE A 60 -4.28 10.79 -8.41
N ARG A 61 -4.84 10.57 -9.60
CA ARG A 61 -4.90 9.24 -10.23
C ARG A 61 -3.51 8.70 -10.51
N SER A 62 -2.57 9.55 -10.92
CA SER A 62 -1.20 9.13 -11.24
C SER A 62 -0.39 8.67 -10.02
N ARG A 63 -0.78 9.06 -8.79
CA ARG A 63 -0.09 8.68 -7.56
C ARG A 63 -0.80 7.56 -6.83
N LEU A 64 -2.11 7.68 -6.64
CA LEU A 64 -2.94 6.74 -5.89
C LEU A 64 -3.54 5.68 -6.82
N ARG A 65 -2.68 5.02 -7.60
CA ARG A 65 -3.07 4.01 -8.59
C ARG A 65 -3.36 2.68 -7.91
N GLY A 66 -4.54 2.15 -8.15
CA GLY A 66 -4.90 0.77 -7.84
C GLY A 66 -5.81 0.25 -8.93
N ARG A 67 -6.80 -0.55 -8.56
CA ARG A 67 -7.80 -1.05 -9.52
C ARG A 67 -8.66 0.07 -10.11
N GLU A 68 -8.81 0.05 -11.42
CA GLU A 68 -9.64 1.00 -12.17
C GLU A 68 -11.07 0.49 -12.42
N ASP A 69 -11.28 -0.82 -12.39
CA ASP A 69 -12.58 -1.45 -12.67
C ASP A 69 -13.51 -1.49 -11.44
N VAL A 70 -13.01 -1.14 -10.25
CA VAL A 70 -13.82 -1.02 -9.02
C VAL A 70 -13.17 -0.07 -8.02
N TYR A 71 -14.00 0.72 -7.34
CA TYR A 71 -13.61 1.46 -6.13
C TYR A 71 -14.51 1.10 -4.94
N ALA A 72 -14.03 1.39 -3.74
CA ALA A 72 -14.82 1.25 -2.53
C ALA A 72 -15.52 2.56 -2.19
N ARG A 73 -16.80 2.51 -1.83
CA ARG A 73 -17.54 3.66 -1.32
C ARG A 73 -17.77 3.49 0.18
N ARG A 74 -17.49 4.56 0.92
CA ARG A 74 -17.85 4.64 2.33
C ARG A 74 -19.37 4.71 2.50
N TRP A 75 -19.89 4.00 3.48
CA TRP A 75 -21.27 4.15 3.94
C TRP A 75 -21.31 4.36 5.44
N GLU A 76 -22.39 4.97 5.90
CA GLU A 76 -22.70 5.16 7.30
C GLU A 76 -24.18 4.84 7.52
N SER A 77 -24.44 4.01 8.52
CA SER A 77 -25.78 3.62 8.92
C SER A 77 -26.38 4.66 9.86
N ARG A 78 -27.71 4.71 9.93
CA ARG A 78 -28.42 5.55 10.91
C ARG A 78 -28.07 5.20 12.37
N ALA A 79 -27.56 4.00 12.62
CA ALA A 79 -27.13 3.53 13.93
C ALA A 79 -25.67 3.90 14.26
N GLY A 80 -25.01 4.75 13.46
CA GLY A 80 -23.63 5.19 13.66
C GLY A 80 -22.56 4.18 13.24
N LYS A 81 -22.92 2.96 12.84
CA LYS A 81 -21.98 2.03 12.22
C LYS A 81 -21.58 2.53 10.85
N SER A 82 -20.33 2.32 10.48
CA SER A 82 -19.83 2.80 9.21
C SER A 82 -18.79 1.84 8.63
N GLY A 83 -18.56 1.92 7.33
CA GLY A 83 -17.64 1.02 6.67
C GLY A 83 -17.44 1.40 5.21
N TYR A 84 -16.84 0.47 4.46
CA TYR A 84 -16.64 0.58 3.03
C TYR A 84 -17.20 -0.65 2.33
N SER A 85 -17.66 -0.48 1.10
CA SER A 85 -18.02 -1.61 0.25
C SER A 85 -17.78 -1.30 -1.22
N PRO A 86 -17.59 -2.31 -2.09
CA PRO A 86 -17.44 -2.08 -3.52
C PRO A 86 -18.64 -1.32 -4.07
N ALA A 87 -18.37 -0.25 -4.82
CA ALA A 87 -19.40 0.53 -5.49
C ALA A 87 -19.97 -0.28 -6.67
N CYS A 88 -21.28 -0.54 -6.65
CA CYS A 88 -21.96 -1.39 -7.62
C CYS A 88 -23.22 -0.67 -8.12
N LYS A 89 -23.52 -0.77 -9.42
CA LYS A 89 -24.74 -0.21 -10.01
C LYS A 89 -26.01 -0.79 -9.37
N HIS A 90 -25.98 -2.08 -9.05
CA HIS A 90 -27.11 -2.81 -8.48
C HIS A 90 -27.25 -2.68 -6.96
N GLU A 91 -26.41 -1.89 -6.27
CA GLU A 91 -26.39 -1.85 -4.80
C GLU A 91 -27.75 -1.56 -4.14
N TRP A 92 -28.61 -0.80 -4.82
CA TRP A 92 -29.94 -0.44 -4.32
C TRP A 92 -31.09 -1.29 -4.89
N ASP A 93 -30.77 -2.24 -5.78
CA ASP A 93 -31.73 -3.19 -6.30
C ASP A 93 -31.71 -4.46 -5.43
N ARG A 94 -32.77 -4.69 -4.64
CA ARG A 94 -32.85 -5.84 -3.73
C ARG A 94 -33.05 -7.18 -4.44
N VAL A 95 -33.48 -7.16 -5.71
CA VAL A 95 -33.63 -8.38 -6.51
C VAL A 95 -32.25 -8.84 -6.99
N LEU A 96 -31.39 -7.90 -7.38
CA LEU A 96 -30.06 -8.19 -7.94
C LEU A 96 -28.97 -8.23 -6.87
N CYS A 97 -29.00 -7.33 -5.89
CA CYS A 97 -28.01 -7.22 -4.82
C CYS A 97 -28.55 -7.77 -3.49
N ARG A 98 -27.88 -8.81 -2.98
CA ARG A 98 -28.25 -9.51 -1.74
C ARG A 98 -27.36 -9.16 -0.55
N LYS A 99 -26.75 -7.97 -0.52
CA LYS A 99 -26.03 -7.50 0.68
C LYS A 99 -27.02 -7.39 1.87
N PRO A 100 -26.64 -7.77 3.10
CA PRO A 100 -25.34 -8.32 3.52
C PRO A 100 -25.24 -9.85 3.42
N ALA A 101 -26.30 -10.56 3.01
CA ALA A 101 -26.36 -12.03 2.98
C ALA A 101 -25.39 -12.68 1.99
N LEU A 102 -25.03 -11.99 0.90
CA LEU A 102 -24.05 -12.44 -0.10
C LEU A 102 -22.91 -11.43 -0.25
N ARG A 103 -21.66 -11.91 -0.22
CA ARG A 103 -20.47 -11.06 -0.45
C ARG A 103 -20.37 -10.68 -1.93
N CYS A 104 -19.88 -9.48 -2.22
CA CYS A 104 -19.67 -9.03 -3.60
C CYS A 104 -18.68 -9.89 -4.40
N ALA A 105 -17.74 -10.55 -3.71
CA ALA A 105 -16.81 -11.48 -4.33
C ALA A 105 -17.52 -12.70 -4.95
N ASP A 106 -18.63 -13.12 -4.33
CA ASP A 106 -19.40 -14.31 -4.72
C ASP A 106 -20.67 -13.96 -5.54
N CYS A 107 -20.88 -12.67 -5.85
CA CYS A 107 -22.10 -12.19 -6.50
C CYS A 107 -22.03 -12.32 -8.03
N GLN A 108 -22.95 -13.07 -8.64
CA GLN A 108 -23.04 -13.21 -10.09
C GLN A 108 -23.65 -11.99 -10.79
N ASN A 109 -24.47 -11.20 -10.08
CA ASN A 109 -25.10 -9.97 -10.61
C ASN A 109 -24.24 -8.72 -10.36
N ARG A 110 -22.94 -8.88 -10.13
CA ARG A 110 -22.06 -7.75 -9.82
C ARG A 110 -21.79 -6.91 -11.07
N GLU A 111 -22.02 -5.61 -10.95
CA GLU A 111 -21.65 -4.63 -11.97
C GLU A 111 -21.01 -3.43 -11.29
N PHE A 112 -19.68 -3.51 -11.13
CA PHE A 112 -18.94 -2.50 -10.39
C PHE A 112 -18.80 -1.20 -11.16
N LEU A 113 -18.77 -0.11 -10.41
CA LEU A 113 -18.49 1.21 -10.96
C LEU A 113 -16.97 1.43 -11.03
N PRO A 114 -16.46 1.92 -12.16
CA PRO A 114 -15.02 2.13 -12.33
C PRO A 114 -14.52 3.32 -11.49
N PHE A 115 -13.23 3.29 -11.15
CA PHE A 115 -12.51 4.40 -10.57
C PHE A 115 -11.98 5.31 -11.68
N ASN A 116 -12.76 6.33 -12.06
CA ASN A 116 -12.45 7.27 -13.15
C ASN A 116 -12.32 8.72 -12.65
N GLU A 117 -12.11 9.67 -13.56
CA GLU A 117 -11.95 11.11 -13.25
C GLU A 117 -13.14 11.66 -12.46
N ASN A 118 -14.36 11.27 -12.83
CA ASN A 118 -15.57 11.71 -12.14
C ASN A 118 -15.63 11.14 -10.71
N THR A 119 -15.22 9.89 -10.48
CA THR A 119 -15.12 9.33 -9.12
C THR A 119 -14.13 10.11 -8.27
N VAL A 120 -12.98 10.50 -8.84
CA VAL A 120 -11.98 11.33 -8.15
C VAL A 120 -12.51 12.73 -7.89
N TYR A 121 -13.14 13.37 -8.87
CA TYR A 121 -13.77 14.68 -8.69
C TYR A 121 -14.75 14.68 -7.52
N LYS A 122 -15.69 13.73 -7.50
CA LYS A 122 -16.68 13.59 -6.42
C LYS A 122 -16.05 13.34 -5.06
N HIS A 123 -14.92 12.64 -5.03
CA HIS A 123 -14.17 12.44 -3.80
C HIS A 123 -13.52 13.74 -3.29
N LEU A 124 -12.83 14.46 -4.18
CA LEU A 124 -12.16 15.72 -3.86
C LEU A 124 -13.14 16.85 -3.55
N GLU A 125 -14.36 16.81 -4.09
CA GLU A 125 -15.43 17.76 -3.79
C GLU A 125 -16.28 17.38 -2.57
N GLY A 126 -16.04 16.21 -1.97
CA GLY A 126 -16.73 15.80 -0.75
C GLY A 126 -18.05 15.06 -0.97
N GLU A 127 -18.53 14.96 -2.21
CA GLU A 127 -19.77 14.25 -2.56
C GLU A 127 -19.74 12.76 -2.17
N LEU A 128 -18.55 12.15 -2.14
CA LEU A 128 -18.37 10.79 -1.65
C LEU A 128 -17.01 10.63 -0.94
N VAL A 129 -16.89 9.55 -0.17
CA VAL A 129 -15.60 9.10 0.35
C VAL A 129 -15.23 7.79 -0.34
N ALA A 130 -14.23 7.85 -1.21
CA ALA A 130 -13.74 6.70 -1.95
C ALA A 130 -12.60 6.00 -1.19
N GLY A 131 -12.46 4.72 -1.46
CA GLY A 131 -11.27 3.93 -1.17
C GLY A 131 -10.82 3.20 -2.43
N VAL A 132 -9.55 2.86 -2.48
CA VAL A 132 -8.92 2.17 -3.61
C VAL A 132 -8.48 0.77 -3.19
N TYR A 133 -8.56 -0.17 -4.13
CA TYR A 133 -8.00 -1.50 -4.00
C TYR A 133 -6.59 -1.50 -4.60
N PRO A 134 -5.51 -1.62 -3.80
CA PRO A 134 -4.14 -1.45 -4.27
C PRO A 134 -3.61 -2.69 -5.01
N LEU A 135 -4.18 -3.87 -4.76
CA LEU A 135 -3.77 -5.12 -5.39
C LEU A 135 -4.46 -5.27 -6.76
N LEU A 136 -3.66 -5.39 -7.81
CA LEU A 136 -4.12 -5.61 -9.18
C LEU A 136 -4.38 -7.09 -9.45
N SER A 137 -5.08 -7.40 -10.53
CA SER A 137 -5.46 -8.78 -10.89
C SER A 137 -4.27 -9.66 -11.30
N ASN A 138 -3.12 -9.06 -11.59
CA ASN A 138 -1.85 -9.73 -11.92
C ASN A 138 -0.90 -9.83 -10.71
N ASP A 139 -1.41 -9.68 -9.48
CA ASP A 139 -0.65 -9.77 -8.23
C ASP A 139 0.41 -8.67 -8.04
N THR A 140 0.24 -7.53 -8.72
CA THR A 140 1.10 -6.34 -8.60
C THR A 140 0.39 -5.16 -7.93
N CYS A 141 1.12 -4.08 -7.68
CA CYS A 141 0.63 -2.83 -7.13
C CYS A 141 1.52 -1.64 -7.56
N PHE A 142 0.99 -0.42 -7.45
CA PHE A 142 1.74 0.82 -7.74
C PHE A 142 2.21 1.57 -6.49
N PHE A 143 1.80 1.12 -5.31
CA PHE A 143 2.23 1.71 -4.05
C PHE A 143 2.19 0.69 -2.92
N LEU A 144 2.94 1.02 -1.87
CA LEU A 144 2.84 0.41 -0.56
C LEU A 144 2.36 1.48 0.42
N ALA A 145 1.34 1.19 1.22
CA ALA A 145 0.96 2.02 2.35
C ALA A 145 1.10 1.24 3.67
N MET A 146 1.55 1.92 4.71
CA MET A 146 1.66 1.41 6.07
C MET A 146 0.68 2.17 6.94
N ASP A 147 -0.18 1.45 7.65
CA ASP A 147 -1.26 2.00 8.46
C ASP A 147 -0.86 2.07 9.93
N PHE A 148 -1.01 3.25 10.53
CA PHE A 148 -0.71 3.51 11.94
C PHE A 148 -1.92 4.14 12.62
N ASP A 149 -2.43 3.50 13.66
CA ASP A 149 -3.60 3.94 14.42
C ASP A 149 -3.33 3.92 15.93
N GLY A 150 -4.02 4.77 16.68
CA GLY A 150 -3.93 4.80 18.15
C GLY A 150 -2.84 5.73 18.68
N ASP A 151 -2.63 5.75 20.00
CA ASP A 151 -2.01 6.90 20.69
C ASP A 151 -0.56 7.24 20.29
N SER A 152 0.23 6.28 19.77
CA SER A 152 1.65 6.47 19.41
C SER A 152 1.90 6.65 17.91
N TRP A 153 0.85 6.90 17.12
CA TRP A 153 0.95 6.92 15.65
C TRP A 153 1.93 7.98 15.13
N LEU A 154 2.02 9.15 15.79
CA LEU A 154 2.94 10.21 15.39
C LEU A 154 4.40 9.82 15.60
N GLU A 155 4.73 9.28 16.77
CA GLU A 155 6.09 8.86 17.13
C GLU A 155 6.55 7.68 16.28
N ASP A 156 5.64 6.76 15.97
CA ASP A 156 5.90 5.58 15.15
C ASP A 156 6.08 5.95 13.68
N ILE A 157 5.23 6.81 13.12
CA ILE A 157 5.42 7.35 11.76
C ILE A 157 6.74 8.13 11.65
N ALA A 158 7.09 8.94 12.65
CA ALA A 158 8.37 9.64 12.67
C ALA A 158 9.56 8.66 12.63
N ALA A 159 9.46 7.56 13.38
CA ALA A 159 10.47 6.50 13.39
C ALA A 159 10.64 5.85 12.01
N ILE A 160 9.51 5.47 11.39
CA ILE A 160 9.50 4.86 10.06
C ILE A 160 10.10 5.83 9.05
N ARG A 161 9.71 7.10 9.09
CA ARG A 161 10.24 8.12 8.18
C ARG A 161 11.76 8.26 8.32
N GLU A 162 12.30 8.26 9.53
CA GLU A 162 13.76 8.26 9.74
C GLU A 162 14.44 7.02 9.17
N ALA A 163 13.84 5.84 9.32
CA ALA A 163 14.36 4.61 8.74
C ALA A 163 14.30 4.64 7.21
N CYS A 164 13.20 5.13 6.63
CA CYS A 164 13.06 5.32 5.19
C CYS A 164 14.13 6.28 4.65
N VAL A 165 14.38 7.41 5.31
CA VAL A 165 15.45 8.35 4.92
C VAL A 165 16.82 7.67 4.94
N PHE A 166 17.12 6.89 5.99
CA PHE A 166 18.39 6.16 6.08
C PHE A 166 18.54 5.12 4.97
N GLU A 167 17.45 4.43 4.62
CA GLU A 167 17.38 3.44 3.54
C GLU A 167 17.18 4.07 2.16
N LYS A 168 17.17 5.41 2.06
CA LYS A 168 16.92 6.20 0.85
C LYS A 168 15.58 5.89 0.18
N VAL A 169 14.57 5.46 0.93
CA VAL A 169 13.22 5.25 0.43
C VAL A 169 12.42 6.55 0.57
N LEU A 170 11.93 7.08 -0.55
CA LEU A 170 11.04 8.23 -0.54
C LEU A 170 9.67 7.83 -0.02
N VAL A 171 9.17 8.59 0.96
CA VAL A 171 7.86 8.38 1.57
C VAL A 171 7.07 9.67 1.65
N ALA A 172 5.75 9.55 1.50
CA ALA A 172 4.79 10.59 1.85
C ALA A 172 4.03 10.18 3.10
N VAL A 173 3.66 11.14 3.95
CA VAL A 173 2.97 10.88 5.22
C VAL A 173 1.63 11.57 5.17
N GLU A 174 0.56 10.81 5.31
CA GLU A 174 -0.80 11.33 5.39
C GLU A 174 -1.32 11.18 6.82
N ARG A 175 -1.94 12.23 7.37
CA ARG A 175 -2.80 12.02 8.54
C ARG A 175 -4.12 11.39 8.09
N SER A 176 -4.58 10.33 8.76
CA SER A 176 -5.80 9.62 8.35
C SER A 176 -7.04 10.53 8.43
N ARG A 177 -8.10 10.13 7.72
CA ARG A 177 -9.38 10.87 7.70
C ARG A 177 -9.99 11.09 9.10
N SER A 178 -9.83 10.12 10.02
CA SER A 178 -10.36 10.23 11.38
C SER A 178 -9.53 11.17 12.26
N GLY A 179 -8.29 11.45 11.87
CA GLY A 179 -7.32 12.22 12.64
C GLY A 179 -6.62 11.43 13.76
N ASN A 180 -7.01 10.17 13.98
CA ASN A 180 -6.50 9.31 15.07
C ASN A 180 -5.48 8.26 14.58
N GLY A 181 -4.83 8.57 13.46
CA GLY A 181 -3.87 7.71 12.81
C GLY A 181 -3.27 8.40 11.59
N GLY A 182 -2.48 7.65 10.83
CA GLY A 182 -1.86 8.12 9.61
C GLY A 182 -1.33 6.98 8.77
N HIS A 183 -1.04 7.31 7.52
CA HIS A 183 -0.49 6.38 6.55
C HIS A 183 0.88 6.85 6.07
N VAL A 184 1.82 5.91 5.95
CA VAL A 184 3.10 6.15 5.26
C VAL A 184 3.04 5.49 3.90
N TRP A 185 3.17 6.29 2.85
CA TRP A 185 3.04 5.89 1.45
C TRP A 185 4.39 5.82 0.76
N VAL A 186 4.65 4.73 0.05
CA VAL A 186 5.74 4.58 -0.92
C VAL A 186 5.10 4.40 -2.29
N PHE A 187 5.42 5.28 -3.24
CA PHE A 187 4.89 5.21 -4.61
C PHE A 187 5.94 4.66 -5.56
N PHE A 188 5.54 3.72 -6.42
CA PHE A 188 6.40 3.14 -7.45
C PHE A 188 6.12 3.81 -8.80
N SER A 189 7.18 3.98 -9.61
CA SER A 189 7.05 4.49 -10.98
C SER A 189 6.43 3.48 -11.94
N GLU A 190 6.52 2.20 -11.61
CA GLU A 190 6.09 1.05 -12.40
C GLU A 190 5.31 0.05 -11.53
N GLU A 191 4.65 -0.93 -12.16
CA GLU A 191 4.01 -2.04 -11.45
C GLU A 191 5.06 -2.89 -10.73
N VAL A 192 4.85 -3.12 -9.44
CA VAL A 192 5.73 -3.94 -8.60
C VAL A 192 4.94 -5.13 -8.05
N PRO A 193 5.49 -6.36 -8.06
CA PRO A 193 4.85 -7.49 -7.40
C PRO A 193 4.47 -7.17 -5.96
N ALA A 194 3.23 -7.44 -5.55
CA ALA A 194 2.74 -7.10 -4.22
C ALA A 194 3.58 -7.77 -3.13
N SER A 195 4.09 -8.97 -3.39
CA SER A 195 5.03 -9.67 -2.52
C SER A 195 6.34 -8.91 -2.28
N LEU A 196 6.88 -8.26 -3.30
CA LEU A 196 8.09 -7.45 -3.17
C LEU A 196 7.80 -6.16 -2.40
N ALA A 197 6.70 -5.48 -2.70
CA ALA A 197 6.26 -4.29 -1.97
C ALA A 197 6.03 -4.58 -0.48
N ARG A 198 5.35 -5.69 -0.15
CA ARG A 198 5.14 -6.10 1.25
C ARG A 198 6.44 -6.46 1.95
N ARG A 199 7.38 -7.14 1.28
CA ARG A 199 8.71 -7.42 1.84
C ARG A 199 9.50 -6.14 2.13
N LEU A 200 9.42 -5.14 1.25
CA LEU A 200 9.99 -3.81 1.51
C LEU A 200 9.40 -3.21 2.80
N GLY A 201 8.06 -3.20 2.92
CA GLY A 201 7.38 -2.69 4.11
C GLY A 201 7.79 -3.38 5.40
N THR A 202 7.74 -4.71 5.41
CA THR A 202 8.17 -5.53 6.56
C THR A 202 9.63 -5.27 6.92
N CYS A 203 10.51 -5.09 5.94
CA CYS A 203 11.92 -4.78 6.17
C CYS A 203 12.09 -3.40 6.82
N LEU A 204 11.39 -2.38 6.32
CA LEU A 204 11.42 -1.01 6.87
C LEU A 204 10.93 -0.98 8.32
N ILE A 205 9.81 -1.66 8.61
CA ILE A 205 9.28 -1.79 9.98
C ILE A 205 10.31 -2.49 10.88
N SER A 206 10.87 -3.61 10.42
CA SER A 206 11.86 -4.38 11.18
C SER A 206 13.11 -3.56 11.49
N LYS A 207 13.64 -2.82 10.50
CA LYS A 207 14.80 -1.93 10.69
C LYS A 207 14.50 -0.80 11.66
N THR A 208 13.28 -0.26 11.62
CA THR A 208 12.83 0.77 12.54
C THR A 208 12.81 0.27 13.99
N MET A 209 12.28 -0.94 14.20
CA MET A 209 12.27 -1.60 15.51
C MET A 209 13.68 -1.90 16.03
N VAL A 210 14.60 -2.35 15.17
CA VAL A 210 16.00 -2.60 15.57
C VAL A 210 16.69 -1.31 16.00
N LYS A 211 16.50 -0.22 15.26
CA LYS A 211 17.13 1.08 15.55
C LYS A 211 16.59 1.71 16.82
N ARG A 212 15.30 1.55 17.10
CA ARG A 212 14.66 2.00 18.36
C ARG A 212 14.56 0.82 19.31
N CYS A 213 15.68 0.42 19.92
CA CYS A 213 15.80 -0.74 20.84
C CYS A 213 14.83 -0.77 22.06
N GLN A 214 13.83 0.11 22.17
CA GLN A 214 12.90 0.23 23.29
C GLN A 214 11.44 0.57 22.90
N LEU A 215 11.13 0.83 21.63
CA LEU A 215 9.76 1.14 21.18
C LEU A 215 9.17 -0.01 20.39
N ALA A 216 8.16 -0.66 20.96
CA ALA A 216 7.24 -1.46 20.16
C ALA A 216 6.49 -0.50 19.21
N MET A 217 6.43 -0.83 17.91
CA MET A 217 5.60 -0.10 16.94
C MET A 217 4.12 -0.38 17.22
N LYS A 218 3.61 0.12 18.35
CA LYS A 218 2.29 -0.26 18.89
C LYS A 218 1.16 0.22 18.01
N SER A 219 1.36 1.33 17.31
CA SER A 219 0.34 1.89 16.43
C SER A 219 0.29 1.21 15.05
N TYR A 220 1.32 0.44 14.67
CA TYR A 220 1.31 -0.26 13.38
C TYR A 220 0.18 -1.30 13.32
N ASP A 221 -0.73 -1.14 12.35
CA ASP A 221 -1.84 -2.07 12.10
C ASP A 221 -1.48 -3.05 10.98
N ARG A 222 -1.25 -2.53 9.76
CA ARG A 222 -1.09 -3.38 8.55
C ARG A 222 -0.42 -2.68 7.37
N LEU A 223 -0.07 -3.48 6.36
CA LEU A 223 0.36 -3.03 5.04
C LEU A 223 -0.78 -3.07 4.02
N PHE A 224 -0.70 -2.20 3.02
CA PHE A 224 -1.54 -2.17 1.84
C PHE A 224 -0.65 -2.20 0.58
N PRO A 225 -0.78 -3.21 -0.31
CA PRO A 225 -1.63 -4.41 -0.19
C PRO A 225 -1.32 -5.25 1.05
N ASN A 226 -2.33 -5.93 1.61
CA ASN A 226 -2.12 -6.88 2.73
C ASN A 226 -1.92 -8.33 2.25
N GLN A 227 -2.19 -8.62 0.98
CA GLN A 227 -1.97 -9.92 0.35
C GLN A 227 -0.89 -9.85 -0.74
N ASP A 228 -0.20 -10.97 -0.96
CA ASP A 228 0.74 -11.13 -2.08
C ASP A 228 0.06 -11.47 -3.39
N ILE A 229 -1.10 -12.12 -3.32
CA ILE A 229 -1.82 -12.72 -4.46
C ILE A 229 -3.30 -12.36 -4.35
N MET A 230 -3.92 -12.12 -5.49
CA MET A 230 -5.33 -11.78 -5.62
C MET A 230 -6.20 -12.94 -5.12
N PRO A 231 -7.07 -12.73 -4.10
CA PRO A 231 -7.99 -13.76 -3.65
C PRO A 231 -9.01 -14.09 -4.76
N GLN A 232 -9.32 -15.37 -4.90
CA GLN A 232 -10.28 -15.85 -5.91
C GLN A 232 -11.62 -15.12 -5.77
N GLY A 233 -12.07 -14.50 -6.86
CA GLY A 233 -13.33 -13.77 -6.93
C GLY A 233 -13.35 -12.42 -6.20
N GLY A 234 -12.30 -12.07 -5.46
CA GLY A 234 -12.19 -10.85 -4.65
C GLY A 234 -11.48 -9.70 -5.35
N PHE A 235 -11.14 -8.68 -4.54
CA PHE A 235 -10.53 -7.42 -4.99
C PHE A 235 -9.33 -7.02 -4.12
N GLY A 236 -8.91 -7.90 -3.19
CA GLY A 236 -7.95 -7.57 -2.13
C GLY A 236 -8.55 -6.68 -1.02
N ASN A 237 -7.69 -6.17 -0.15
CA ASN A 237 -8.06 -5.15 0.85
C ASN A 237 -8.18 -3.76 0.22
N LEU A 238 -8.95 -2.86 0.84
CA LEU A 238 -9.06 -1.47 0.40
C LEU A 238 -8.38 -0.54 1.40
N ILE A 239 -7.82 0.56 0.91
CA ILE A 239 -7.38 1.69 1.71
C ILE A 239 -8.23 2.92 1.36
N ALA A 240 -8.57 3.73 2.36
CA ALA A 240 -9.29 4.98 2.12
C ALA A 240 -8.40 5.95 1.33
N LEU A 241 -8.98 6.65 0.36
CA LEU A 241 -8.24 7.64 -0.41
C LEU A 241 -8.10 8.96 0.39
N PRO A 242 -6.94 9.63 0.30
CA PRO A 242 -6.68 10.89 0.96
C PRO A 242 -7.34 12.08 0.24
N LEU A 243 -7.25 13.27 0.86
CA LEU A 243 -7.64 14.58 0.28
C LEU A 243 -9.15 14.78 0.05
N GLN A 244 -9.98 14.03 0.76
CA GLN A 244 -11.42 14.22 0.77
C GLN A 244 -11.79 15.59 1.39
N LYS A 245 -12.66 16.37 0.74
CA LYS A 245 -12.91 17.80 1.07
C LYS A 245 -13.17 18.07 2.55
N GLU A 246 -14.16 17.40 3.14
CA GLU A 246 -14.57 17.62 4.53
C GLU A 246 -13.45 17.22 5.50
N ALA A 247 -12.71 16.16 5.20
CA ALA A 247 -11.57 15.76 6.00
C ALA A 247 -10.43 16.79 5.94
N VAL A 248 -10.13 17.31 4.74
CA VAL A 248 -9.12 18.36 4.53
C VAL A 248 -9.51 19.64 5.26
N LEU A 249 -10.78 20.06 5.19
CA LEU A 249 -11.28 21.22 5.93
C LEU A 249 -11.16 21.04 7.46
N ALA A 250 -11.22 19.80 7.95
CA ALA A 250 -10.98 19.46 9.35
C ALA A 250 -9.49 19.30 9.71
N GLY A 251 -8.57 19.54 8.78
CA GLY A 251 -7.12 19.39 8.99
C GLY A 251 -6.62 17.94 8.98
N ASN A 252 -7.41 17.03 8.40
CA ASN A 252 -7.12 15.60 8.26
C ASN A 252 -6.98 15.21 6.78
N SER A 253 -6.51 14.00 6.51
CA SER A 253 -6.40 13.45 5.15
C SER A 253 -5.53 14.29 4.20
N VAL A 254 -4.52 14.96 4.75
CA VAL A 254 -3.53 15.76 4.02
C VAL A 254 -2.18 15.04 4.04
N LEU A 255 -1.54 15.02 2.87
CA LEU A 255 -0.20 14.47 2.59
C LEU A 255 0.90 15.53 2.74
#